data_AF-A0A7J9XWX4-F1
#
_entry.id   AF-A0A7J9XWX4-F1
#
_cell.length_a   1.000
_cell.length_b   1.000
_cell.length_c   1.000
_cell.angle_alpha   90.00
_cell.angle_beta   90.00
_cell.angle_gamma   90.00
#
_symmetry.space_group_name_H-M   'P 1'
#
loop_
_entity.id
_entity.type
_entity.pdbx_description
1 polymer ?
#
loop_
_entity_poly.entity_id
_entity_poly.type
_entity_poly.pdbx_seq_one_letter_code
_entity_poly.pdbx_strand_id
1 'polypeptide(L)'
;CLVQGGVPEPAPGRVVGGFPVRLPALDIHTIGAGGGSIARLDPGGALRVGPDSAGASPGPACYGQGGTAPTVTDADLVAGRIPADGSFGGLRLDAAAARGALDNAGVSADGVISVVDANMERALRKVSVERGVDPRGLALVAFGGAGPLHACALAEALEMAAVIVPPRAGVLSAVGLLTAPVQRDLVRSWPSPGEHEGLDVALHD
;
A
#
# COMPACT_ATOMS: atom_id res chain seq x y z
N CYS A 1 2.00 -0.60 7.96
CA CYS A 1 2.07 -1.04 9.38
C CYS A 1 3.03 -0.10 10.10
N LEU A 2 2.94 -0.06 11.43
CA LEU A 2 3.88 0.67 12.27
C LEU A 2 4.89 -0.32 12.88
N VAL A 3 6.15 0.10 12.98
CA VAL A 3 7.25 -0.67 13.57
C VAL A 3 7.94 0.22 14.60
N GLN A 4 8.02 -0.24 15.84
CA GLN A 4 8.66 0.50 16.95
C GLN A 4 9.63 -0.43 17.67
N GLY A 5 10.83 0.05 17.99
CA GLY A 5 11.87 -0.76 18.63
C GLY A 5 12.28 -2.01 17.82
N GLY A 6 12.09 -1.98 16.48
CA GLY A 6 12.35 -3.12 15.60
C GLY A 6 11.25 -4.18 15.60
N VAL A 7 10.15 -3.96 16.30
CA VAL A 7 9.02 -4.91 16.40
C VAL A 7 7.81 -4.34 15.66
N PRO A 8 7.18 -5.09 14.74
CA PRO A 8 5.92 -4.66 14.13
C PRO A 8 4.78 -4.78 15.14
N GLU A 9 3.85 -3.83 15.12
CA GLU A 9 2.72 -3.87 16.05
C GLU A 9 1.81 -5.11 15.81
N PRO A 10 1.53 -5.90 16.85
CA PRO A 10 0.61 -7.03 16.76
C PRO A 10 -0.84 -6.56 16.78
N ALA A 11 -1.71 -7.29 16.11
CA ALA A 11 -3.16 -7.16 16.17
C ALA A 11 -3.77 -8.44 16.77
N PRO A 12 -4.75 -8.31 17.70
CA PRO A 12 -5.42 -9.47 18.33
C PRO A 12 -6.33 -10.24 17.36
N GLY A 13 -6.51 -9.72 16.15
CA GLY A 13 -7.30 -10.31 15.08
C GLY A 13 -7.43 -9.34 13.91
N ARG A 14 -8.03 -9.82 12.83
CA ARG A 14 -8.26 -9.05 11.60
C ARG A 14 -9.60 -9.42 10.98
N VAL A 15 -10.14 -8.52 10.16
CA VAL A 15 -11.29 -8.84 9.31
C VAL A 15 -10.77 -9.35 7.96
N VAL A 16 -11.27 -10.50 7.51
CA VAL A 16 -10.93 -11.11 6.21
C VAL A 16 -12.22 -11.44 5.47
N GLY A 17 -12.43 -10.84 4.30
CA GLY A 17 -13.66 -11.06 3.52
C GLY A 17 -14.94 -10.68 4.27
N GLY A 18 -14.88 -9.72 5.20
CA GLY A 18 -16.01 -9.32 6.05
C GLY A 18 -16.15 -10.14 7.35
N PHE A 19 -15.36 -11.20 7.54
CA PHE A 19 -15.44 -12.06 8.72
C PHE A 19 -14.33 -11.75 9.72
N PRO A 20 -14.65 -11.63 11.03
CA PRO A 20 -13.63 -11.44 12.05
C PRO A 20 -12.86 -12.75 12.28
N VAL A 21 -11.53 -12.68 12.19
CA VAL A 21 -10.59 -13.77 12.46
C VAL A 21 -9.77 -13.40 13.68
N ARG A 22 -9.91 -14.17 14.78
CA ARG A 22 -9.24 -13.96 16.08
C ARG A 22 -7.98 -14.82 16.19
N LEU A 23 -7.01 -14.56 15.32
CA LEU A 23 -5.68 -15.16 15.37
C LEU A 23 -4.64 -14.03 15.49
N PRO A 24 -3.48 -14.28 16.14
CA PRO A 24 -2.35 -13.37 16.12
C PRO A 24 -2.06 -12.93 14.69
N ALA A 25 -2.04 -11.62 14.48
CA ALA A 25 -1.78 -11.03 13.18
C ALA A 25 -0.86 -9.82 13.36
N LEU A 26 -0.25 -9.39 12.26
CA LEU A 26 0.36 -8.06 12.20
C LEU A 26 -0.71 -7.02 11.94
N ASP A 27 -0.54 -5.85 12.55
CA ASP A 27 -1.43 -4.74 12.31
C ASP A 27 -1.12 -4.05 10.97
N ILE A 28 -1.75 -4.59 9.93
CA ILE A 28 -1.63 -4.13 8.56
C ILE A 28 -2.93 -3.43 8.17
N HIS A 29 -2.84 -2.13 7.93
CA HIS A 29 -3.90 -1.38 7.30
C HIS A 29 -3.72 -1.36 5.79
N THR A 30 -4.65 -1.95 5.05
CA THR A 30 -4.68 -1.94 3.59
C THR A 30 -5.52 -0.77 3.09
N ILE A 31 -5.03 -0.08 2.07
CA ILE A 31 -5.76 1.00 1.39
C ILE A 31 -5.92 0.71 -0.10
N GLY A 32 -7.05 1.15 -0.66
CA GLY A 32 -7.35 1.09 -2.09
C GLY A 32 -6.68 2.22 -2.89
N ALA A 33 -5.40 2.48 -2.62
CA ALA A 33 -4.60 3.53 -3.25
C ALA A 33 -3.28 2.92 -3.74
N GLY A 34 -3.20 2.63 -5.04
CA GLY A 34 -2.00 2.13 -5.68
C GLY A 34 -1.99 2.48 -7.17
N GLY A 35 -0.95 2.06 -7.89
CA GLY A 35 -0.77 2.44 -9.30
C GLY A 35 -1.98 2.13 -10.21
N GLY A 36 -2.67 1.02 -9.97
CA GLY A 36 -3.86 0.63 -10.74
C GLY A 36 -5.16 1.34 -10.34
N SER A 37 -5.18 2.15 -9.27
CA SER A 37 -6.41 2.81 -8.80
C SER A 37 -6.96 3.72 -9.87
N ILE A 38 -8.26 3.57 -10.19
CA ILE A 38 -8.92 4.28 -11.29
C ILE A 38 -9.34 5.68 -10.86
N ALA A 39 -9.00 6.68 -11.67
CA ALA A 39 -9.43 8.06 -11.52
C ALA A 39 -10.77 8.31 -12.24
N ARG A 40 -11.66 9.09 -11.62
CA ARG A 40 -12.91 9.54 -12.25
C ARG A 40 -13.42 10.82 -11.61
N LEU A 41 -14.20 11.58 -12.37
CA LEU A 41 -15.05 12.63 -11.81
C LEU A 41 -16.34 11.98 -11.29
N ASP A 42 -16.74 12.32 -10.08
CA ASP A 42 -18.06 11.94 -9.56
C ASP A 42 -19.17 12.80 -10.19
N PRO A 43 -20.47 12.49 -9.97
CA PRO A 43 -21.57 13.28 -10.53
C PRO A 43 -21.57 14.76 -10.10
N GLY A 44 -20.86 15.11 -9.02
CA GLY A 44 -20.68 16.49 -8.56
C GLY A 44 -19.44 17.17 -9.15
N GLY A 45 -18.71 16.51 -10.03
CA GLY A 45 -17.49 17.02 -10.66
C GLY A 45 -16.24 16.91 -9.79
N ALA A 46 -16.31 16.23 -8.64
CA ALA A 46 -15.14 16.06 -7.78
C ALA A 46 -14.31 14.84 -8.23
N LEU A 47 -12.99 15.03 -8.31
CA LEU A 47 -12.05 13.96 -8.64
C LEU A 47 -12.00 12.91 -7.52
N ARG A 48 -12.15 11.64 -7.90
CA ARG A 48 -12.01 10.47 -7.04
C ARG A 48 -11.00 9.50 -7.64
N VAL A 49 -10.16 8.91 -6.80
CA VAL A 49 -9.19 7.87 -7.18
C VAL A 49 -9.46 6.64 -6.33
N GLY A 50 -9.71 5.49 -6.97
CA GLY A 50 -10.18 4.28 -6.31
C GLY A 50 -11.67 4.31 -5.90
N PRO A 51 -12.17 3.31 -5.18
CA PRO A 51 -11.44 2.11 -4.71
C PRO A 51 -11.18 1.10 -5.83
N ASP A 52 -11.86 1.24 -6.96
CA ASP A 52 -11.71 0.34 -8.10
C ASP A 52 -10.31 0.42 -8.69
N SER A 53 -9.83 -0.71 -9.21
CA SER A 53 -8.48 -0.87 -9.74
C SER A 53 -8.52 -1.55 -11.10
N ALA A 54 -7.69 -1.08 -12.03
CA ALA A 54 -7.47 -1.71 -13.32
C ALA A 54 -6.66 -3.02 -13.23
N GLY A 55 -6.12 -3.33 -12.05
CA GLY A 55 -5.30 -4.51 -11.81
C GLY A 55 -4.03 -4.51 -12.66
N ALA A 56 -3.57 -5.71 -13.04
CA ALA A 56 -2.40 -5.89 -13.91
C ALA A 56 -2.79 -6.21 -15.37
N SER A 57 -4.00 -6.72 -15.61
CA SER A 57 -4.54 -7.07 -16.93
C SER A 57 -6.04 -6.78 -16.93
N PRO A 58 -6.55 -5.89 -17.81
CA PRO A 58 -5.80 -5.17 -18.85
C PRO A 58 -4.85 -4.09 -18.30
N GLY A 59 -4.97 -3.73 -17.01
CA GLY A 59 -4.07 -2.81 -16.34
C GLY A 59 -4.27 -1.34 -16.72
N PRO A 60 -3.37 -0.46 -16.23
CA PRO A 60 -3.25 0.93 -16.68
C PRO A 60 -3.23 1.09 -18.20
N ALA A 61 -3.74 2.21 -18.71
CA ALA A 61 -3.75 2.46 -20.15
C ALA A 61 -2.33 2.46 -20.75
N CYS A 62 -1.37 3.00 -20.01
CA CYS A 62 0.05 3.03 -20.35
C CYS A 62 0.68 1.64 -20.52
N TYR A 63 0.04 0.55 -20.08
CA TYR A 63 0.57 -0.79 -20.30
C TYR A 63 0.36 -1.27 -21.75
N GLY A 64 -0.51 -0.62 -22.52
CA GLY A 64 -0.76 -0.99 -23.91
C GLY A 64 -1.46 -2.35 -24.08
N GLN A 65 -2.09 -2.87 -23.03
CA GLN A 65 -2.76 -4.19 -23.01
C GLN A 65 -4.29 -4.10 -23.13
N GLY A 66 -4.80 -2.99 -23.67
CA GLY A 66 -6.24 -2.74 -23.83
C GLY A 66 -6.93 -2.03 -22.66
N GLY A 67 -6.17 -1.60 -21.65
CA GLY A 67 -6.67 -0.74 -20.59
C GLY A 67 -7.01 0.65 -21.12
N THR A 68 -8.13 1.22 -20.69
CA THR A 68 -8.59 2.55 -21.15
C THR A 68 -9.01 3.50 -20.03
N ALA A 69 -9.22 2.97 -18.82
CA ALA A 69 -9.52 3.78 -17.66
C ALA A 69 -8.25 4.52 -17.19
N PRO A 70 -8.33 5.81 -16.83
CA PRO A 70 -7.18 6.53 -16.28
C PRO A 70 -6.82 5.97 -14.90
N THR A 71 -5.53 5.72 -14.68
CA THR A 71 -5.02 5.21 -13.40
C THR A 71 -3.96 6.12 -12.81
N VAL A 72 -3.56 5.83 -11.57
CA VAL A 72 -2.44 6.50 -10.91
C VAL A 72 -1.14 6.31 -11.69
N THR A 73 -0.87 5.10 -12.20
CA THR A 73 0.33 4.85 -13.03
C THR A 73 0.32 5.67 -14.31
N ASP A 74 -0.85 5.89 -14.93
CA ASP A 74 -0.96 6.76 -16.10
C ASP A 74 -0.59 8.21 -15.76
N ALA A 75 -1.09 8.70 -14.61
CA ALA A 75 -0.76 10.02 -14.11
C ALA A 75 0.73 10.16 -13.76
N ASP A 76 1.33 9.17 -13.09
CA ASP A 76 2.75 9.17 -12.74
C ASP A 76 3.65 9.18 -13.98
N LEU A 77 3.29 8.42 -15.01
CA LEU A 77 4.00 8.43 -16.29
C LEU A 77 3.89 9.79 -16.97
N VAL A 78 2.67 10.34 -17.03
CA VAL A 78 2.39 11.63 -17.67
C VAL A 78 3.05 12.81 -16.94
N ALA A 79 3.16 12.74 -15.62
CA ALA A 79 3.88 13.71 -14.79
C ALA A 79 5.41 13.52 -14.84
N GLY A 80 5.91 12.51 -15.56
CA GLY A 80 7.35 12.23 -15.68
C GLY A 80 7.99 11.61 -14.43
N ARG A 81 7.17 11.07 -13.51
CA ARG A 81 7.66 10.33 -12.33
C ARG A 81 8.15 8.93 -12.71
N ILE A 82 7.63 8.39 -13.82
CA ILE A 82 8.09 7.15 -14.43
C ILE A 82 8.80 7.49 -15.75
N PRO A 83 10.02 6.99 -16.00
CA PRO A 83 10.70 7.21 -17.28
C PRO A 83 9.94 6.53 -18.42
N ALA A 84 9.56 7.30 -19.44
CA ALA A 84 8.77 6.82 -20.57
C ALA A 84 9.53 5.82 -21.47
N ASP A 85 10.87 5.87 -21.46
CA ASP A 85 11.77 4.94 -22.13
C ASP A 85 12.16 3.73 -21.26
N GLY A 86 11.67 3.67 -20.01
CA GLY A 86 11.91 2.57 -19.10
C GLY A 86 11.31 1.24 -19.60
N SER A 87 12.03 0.15 -19.37
CA SER A 87 11.51 -1.22 -19.56
C SER A 87 11.34 -1.91 -18.22
N PHE A 88 10.13 -2.37 -17.94
CA PHE A 88 9.76 -3.04 -16.69
C PHE A 88 9.50 -4.51 -16.96
N GLY A 89 10.57 -5.32 -17.07
CA GLY A 89 10.45 -6.75 -17.36
C GLY A 89 9.87 -7.05 -18.75
N GLY A 90 10.26 -6.25 -19.75
CA GLY A 90 9.75 -6.36 -21.13
C GLY A 90 8.51 -5.53 -21.41
N LEU A 91 7.85 -4.97 -20.39
CA LEU A 91 6.78 -3.99 -20.57
C LEU A 91 7.37 -2.64 -20.98
N ARG A 92 6.93 -2.12 -22.14
CA ARG A 92 7.20 -0.76 -22.59
C ARG A 92 5.95 0.08 -22.37
N LEU A 93 6.11 1.25 -21.78
CA LEU A 93 4.99 2.11 -21.46
C LEU A 93 4.60 3.00 -22.65
N ASP A 94 3.30 3.22 -22.80
CA ASP A 94 2.71 4.09 -23.81
C ASP A 94 2.21 5.39 -23.16
N ALA A 95 3.03 6.44 -23.27
CA ALA A 95 2.69 7.76 -22.72
C ALA A 95 1.52 8.42 -23.45
N ALA A 96 1.31 8.10 -24.74
CA ALA A 96 0.19 8.64 -25.51
C ALA A 96 -1.13 8.00 -25.06
N ALA A 97 -1.14 6.69 -24.82
CA ALA A 97 -2.29 5.99 -24.24
C ALA A 97 -2.63 6.53 -22.83
N ALA A 98 -1.61 6.76 -21.99
CA ALA A 98 -1.77 7.36 -20.67
C ALA A 98 -2.42 8.74 -20.74
N ARG A 99 -1.90 9.61 -21.61
CA ARG A 99 -2.43 10.95 -21.84
C ARG A 99 -3.88 10.90 -22.34
N GLY A 100 -4.14 10.06 -23.34
CA GLY A 100 -5.49 9.90 -23.89
C GLY A 100 -6.50 9.43 -22.84
N ALA A 101 -6.13 8.51 -21.94
CA ALA A 101 -7.01 8.05 -20.87
C ALA A 101 -7.36 9.18 -19.87
N LEU A 102 -6.38 10.00 -19.48
CA LEU A 102 -6.59 11.15 -18.59
C LEU A 102 -7.46 12.23 -19.26
N ASP A 103 -7.16 12.56 -20.52
CA ASP A 103 -7.88 13.58 -21.28
C ASP A 103 -9.35 13.17 -21.51
N ASN A 104 -9.59 11.91 -21.89
CA ASN A 104 -10.94 11.37 -22.07
C ASN A 104 -11.78 11.40 -20.80
N ALA A 105 -11.14 11.27 -19.63
CA ALA A 105 -11.82 11.36 -18.34
C ALA A 105 -11.94 12.80 -17.81
N GLY A 106 -11.32 13.77 -18.47
CA GLY A 106 -11.31 15.18 -18.04
C GLY A 106 -10.56 15.41 -16.73
N VAL A 107 -9.51 14.63 -16.45
CA VAL A 107 -8.73 14.71 -15.21
C VAL A 107 -7.27 15.07 -15.50
N SER A 108 -6.63 15.85 -14.62
CA SER A 108 -5.21 16.16 -14.74
C SER A 108 -4.35 15.14 -13.99
N ALA A 109 -3.15 14.88 -14.50
CA ALA A 109 -2.18 14.00 -13.84
C ALA A 109 -1.87 14.47 -12.40
N ASP A 110 -1.56 15.75 -12.22
CA ASP A 110 -1.27 16.33 -10.91
C ASP A 110 -2.47 16.22 -9.95
N GLY A 111 -3.69 16.34 -10.47
CA GLY A 111 -4.91 16.15 -9.68
C GLY A 111 -5.07 14.72 -9.20
N VAL A 112 -4.85 13.74 -10.08
CA VAL A 112 -4.89 12.31 -9.73
C VAL A 112 -3.86 11.98 -8.66
N ILE A 113 -2.63 12.46 -8.86
CA ILE A 113 -1.53 12.29 -7.91
C ILE A 113 -1.86 12.93 -6.56
N SER A 114 -2.36 14.17 -6.55
CA SER A 114 -2.71 14.86 -5.31
C SER A 114 -3.80 14.12 -4.53
N VAL A 115 -4.80 13.58 -5.22
CA VAL A 115 -5.88 12.82 -4.58
C VAL A 115 -5.40 11.47 -4.03
N VAL A 116 -4.54 10.76 -4.77
CA VAL A 116 -3.98 9.49 -4.27
C VAL A 116 -3.02 9.71 -3.10
N ASP A 117 -2.19 10.74 -3.16
CA ASP A 117 -1.27 11.11 -2.06
C ASP A 117 -2.07 11.47 -0.80
N ALA A 118 -3.14 12.26 -0.92
CA ALA A 118 -4.02 12.56 0.21
C ALA A 118 -4.73 11.31 0.79
N ASN A 119 -5.07 10.34 -0.05
CA ASN A 119 -5.61 9.04 0.41
C ASN A 119 -4.56 8.25 1.19
N MET A 120 -3.32 8.17 0.67
CA MET A 120 -2.20 7.49 1.32
C MET A 120 -1.82 8.19 2.64
N GLU A 121 -1.82 9.53 2.69
CA GLU A 121 -1.55 10.31 3.90
C GLU A 121 -2.58 10.00 5.00
N ARG A 122 -3.87 9.99 4.67
CA ARG A 122 -4.94 9.60 5.62
C ARG A 122 -4.70 8.20 6.19
N ALA A 123 -4.27 7.27 5.34
CA ALA A 123 -3.93 5.92 5.78
C ALA A 123 -2.77 5.89 6.76
N LEU A 124 -1.72 6.67 6.47
CA LEU A 124 -0.54 6.78 7.32
C LEU A 124 -0.90 7.40 8.68
N ARG A 125 -1.74 8.45 8.72
CA ARG A 125 -2.25 9.03 9.97
C ARG A 125 -3.04 8.03 10.81
N LYS A 126 -3.83 7.17 10.18
CA LYS A 126 -4.58 6.11 10.86
C LYS A 126 -3.70 5.04 11.51
N VAL A 127 -2.55 4.74 10.93
CA VAL A 127 -1.59 3.78 11.52
C VAL A 127 -0.56 4.44 12.44
N SER A 128 -0.61 5.76 12.63
CA SER A 128 0.34 6.50 13.46
C SER A 128 -0.37 7.41 14.47
N VAL A 129 -0.83 8.59 14.02
CA VAL A 129 -1.46 9.62 14.86
C VAL A 129 -2.67 9.10 15.62
N GLU A 130 -3.54 8.33 14.98
CA GLU A 130 -4.72 7.75 15.64
C GLU A 130 -4.35 6.70 16.71
N ARG A 131 -3.10 6.26 16.75
CA ARG A 131 -2.52 5.37 17.77
C ARG A 131 -1.70 6.13 18.82
N GLY A 132 -1.71 7.45 18.78
CA GLY A 132 -0.93 8.30 19.68
C GLY A 132 0.56 8.38 19.33
N VAL A 133 0.95 8.00 18.12
CA VAL A 133 2.35 8.02 17.67
C VAL A 133 2.58 9.24 16.77
N ASP A 134 3.59 10.04 17.14
CA ASP A 134 4.04 11.21 16.38
C ASP A 134 4.88 10.78 15.16
N PRO A 135 4.40 10.99 13.91
CA PRO A 135 5.12 10.59 12.70
C PRO A 135 6.47 11.29 12.53
N ARG A 136 6.67 12.47 13.13
CA ARG A 136 7.92 13.25 13.03
C ARG A 136 9.13 12.51 13.60
N GLY A 137 8.88 11.63 14.58
CA GLY A 137 9.89 10.74 15.17
C GLY A 137 10.15 9.47 14.36
N LEU A 138 9.53 9.30 13.20
CA LEU A 138 9.59 8.08 12.38
C LEU A 138 10.27 8.33 11.03
N ALA A 139 10.70 7.23 10.40
CA ALA A 139 11.10 7.19 9.01
C ALA A 139 10.06 6.43 8.18
N LEU A 140 9.76 6.90 6.97
CA LEU A 140 8.87 6.22 6.04
C LEU A 140 9.66 5.19 5.23
N VAL A 141 9.39 3.90 5.43
CA VAL A 141 9.95 2.84 4.58
C VAL A 141 9.04 2.63 3.37
N ALA A 142 9.51 3.05 2.19
CA ALA A 142 8.76 2.96 0.95
C ALA A 142 9.20 1.75 0.12
N PHE A 143 8.25 0.86 -0.17
CA PHE A 143 8.49 -0.35 -0.96
C PHE A 143 7.29 -0.69 -1.85
N GLY A 144 7.43 -1.75 -2.64
CA GLY A 144 6.52 -2.07 -3.75
C GLY A 144 6.89 -1.29 -5.02
N GLY A 145 6.17 -1.56 -6.11
CA GLY A 145 6.47 -0.96 -7.42
C GLY A 145 6.24 0.54 -7.47
N ALA A 146 5.18 1.04 -6.83
CA ALA A 146 4.80 2.45 -6.85
C ALA A 146 5.12 3.21 -5.56
N GLY A 147 5.42 2.52 -4.45
CA GLY A 147 5.59 3.15 -3.13
C GLY A 147 6.61 4.31 -3.13
N PRO A 148 7.83 4.11 -3.67
CA PRO A 148 8.83 5.17 -3.73
C PRO A 148 8.42 6.41 -4.55
N LEU A 149 7.47 6.30 -5.49
CA LEU A 149 7.03 7.42 -6.33
C LEU A 149 6.27 8.50 -5.52
N HIS A 150 5.63 8.11 -4.42
CA HIS A 150 4.82 8.99 -3.57
C HIS A 150 5.52 9.32 -2.24
N ALA A 151 6.61 8.64 -1.92
CA ALA A 151 7.19 8.61 -0.58
C ALA A 151 7.63 9.99 -0.06
N CYS A 152 8.25 10.82 -0.91
CA CYS A 152 8.70 12.14 -0.50
C CYS A 152 7.54 13.06 -0.13
N ALA A 153 6.49 13.10 -0.96
CA ALA A 153 5.31 13.92 -0.69
C ALA A 153 4.60 13.48 0.59
N LEU A 154 4.51 12.17 0.83
CA LEU A 154 3.92 11.62 2.05
C LEU A 154 4.76 11.92 3.30
N ALA A 155 6.08 11.80 3.21
CA ALA A 155 6.97 12.12 4.31
C ALA A 155 6.92 13.62 4.64
N GLU A 156 6.87 14.50 3.62
CA GLU A 156 6.74 15.94 3.81
C GLU A 156 5.40 16.31 4.45
N ALA A 157 4.29 15.76 3.98
CA ALA A 157 2.95 16.00 4.54
C ALA A 157 2.79 15.54 6.00
N LEU A 158 3.64 14.61 6.44
CA LEU A 158 3.67 14.08 7.80
C LEU A 158 4.88 14.57 8.61
N GLU A 159 5.67 15.48 8.06
CA GLU A 159 6.88 16.04 8.69
C GLU A 159 7.87 14.95 9.16
N MET A 160 7.95 13.83 8.43
CA MET A 160 8.82 12.72 8.77
C MET A 160 10.28 13.06 8.43
N ALA A 161 11.20 12.66 9.31
CA ALA A 161 12.62 13.03 9.19
C ALA A 161 13.34 12.34 8.03
N ALA A 162 12.84 11.20 7.55
CA ALA A 162 13.50 10.42 6.52
C ALA A 162 12.54 9.54 5.71
N VAL A 163 12.90 9.32 4.45
CA VAL A 163 12.39 8.24 3.61
C VAL A 163 13.49 7.21 3.42
N ILE A 164 13.16 5.94 3.61
CA ILE A 164 14.04 4.81 3.36
C ILE A 164 13.47 4.02 2.19
N VAL A 165 14.23 3.96 1.08
CA VAL A 165 13.92 3.11 -0.08
C VAL A 165 14.92 1.96 -0.11
N PRO A 166 14.52 0.72 0.25
CA PRO A 166 15.44 -0.41 0.24
C PRO A 166 15.93 -0.75 -1.18
N PRO A 167 17.14 -1.29 -1.38
CA PRO A 167 17.69 -1.60 -2.70
C PRO A 167 16.80 -2.50 -3.58
N ARG A 168 15.97 -3.34 -2.96
CA ARG A 168 15.01 -4.24 -3.61
C ARG A 168 13.57 -3.86 -3.31
N ALA A 169 13.28 -2.56 -3.20
CA ALA A 169 11.96 -2.03 -2.85
C ALA A 169 10.81 -2.70 -3.63
N GLY A 170 10.95 -2.85 -4.95
CA GLY A 170 9.93 -3.47 -5.81
C GLY A 170 9.56 -4.91 -5.45
N VAL A 171 10.44 -5.65 -4.78
CA VAL A 171 10.25 -7.06 -4.40
C VAL A 171 10.46 -7.31 -2.89
N LEU A 172 10.37 -6.26 -2.07
CA LEU A 172 10.73 -6.34 -0.64
C LEU A 172 9.93 -7.41 0.12
N SER A 173 8.67 -7.62 -0.21
CA SER A 173 7.85 -8.68 0.41
C SER A 173 8.42 -10.08 0.17
N ALA A 174 8.94 -10.35 -1.04
CA ALA A 174 9.59 -11.62 -1.35
C ALA A 174 10.91 -11.78 -0.59
N VAL A 175 11.67 -10.68 -0.46
CA VAL A 175 12.89 -10.66 0.38
C VAL A 175 12.54 -10.96 1.85
N GLY A 176 11.48 -10.35 2.38
CA GLY A 176 10.99 -10.61 3.73
C GLY A 176 10.63 -12.08 3.94
N LEU A 177 9.89 -12.69 2.99
CA LEU A 177 9.56 -14.11 3.04
C LEU A 177 10.80 -15.01 3.07
N LEU A 178 11.82 -14.70 2.26
CA LEU A 178 13.04 -15.52 2.17
C LEU A 178 13.97 -15.37 3.38
N THR A 179 13.86 -14.29 4.13
CA THR A 179 14.77 -13.96 5.24
C THR A 179 14.12 -14.09 6.61
N ALA A 180 12.80 -14.25 6.67
CA ALA A 180 12.07 -14.42 7.91
C ALA A 180 12.48 -15.73 8.63
N PRO A 181 12.67 -15.69 9.96
CA PRO A 181 12.85 -16.91 10.73
C PRO A 181 11.59 -17.79 10.64
N VAL A 182 11.78 -19.10 10.75
CA VAL A 182 10.65 -20.02 10.90
C VAL A 182 9.99 -19.77 12.25
N GLN A 183 8.72 -19.44 12.23
CA GLN A 183 7.90 -19.22 13.42
C GLN A 183 6.63 -20.06 13.33
N ARG A 184 6.19 -20.60 14.48
CA ARG A 184 4.89 -21.26 14.65
C ARG A 184 4.21 -20.65 15.86
N ASP A 185 3.00 -20.13 15.65
CA ASP A 185 2.17 -19.59 16.71
C ASP A 185 1.05 -20.59 17.03
N LEU A 186 1.00 -21.06 18.28
CA LEU A 186 -0.07 -21.92 18.79
C LEU A 186 -1.03 -21.09 19.65
N VAL A 187 -2.33 -21.18 19.38
CA VAL A 187 -3.36 -20.49 20.16
C VAL A 187 -4.27 -21.54 20.79
N ARG A 188 -4.40 -21.49 22.11
CA ARG A 188 -5.34 -22.33 22.87
C ARG A 188 -6.14 -21.45 23.82
N SER A 189 -7.44 -21.65 23.84
CA SER A 189 -8.36 -20.93 24.73
C SER A 189 -8.71 -21.82 25.92
N TRP A 190 -8.70 -21.26 27.13
CA TRP A 190 -9.21 -21.92 28.32
C TRP A 190 -10.50 -21.25 28.80
N PRO A 191 -11.49 -22.01 29.28
CA PRO A 191 -12.80 -21.46 29.65
C PRO A 191 -12.77 -20.67 30.97
N SER A 192 -11.83 -20.99 31.85
CA SER A 192 -11.70 -20.48 33.21
C SER A 192 -10.35 -19.77 33.37
N PRO A 193 -10.31 -18.54 33.91
CA PRO A 193 -9.05 -17.91 34.29
C PRO A 193 -8.38 -18.72 35.41
N GLY A 194 -7.31 -19.45 35.11
CA GLY A 194 -6.47 -20.15 36.09
C GLY A 194 -6.32 -21.67 35.90
N GLU A 195 -7.14 -22.33 35.07
CA GLU A 195 -6.89 -23.72 34.68
C GLU A 195 -6.00 -23.74 33.44
N HIS A 196 -4.71 -24.00 33.62
CA HIS A 196 -3.71 -24.13 32.54
C HIS A 196 -3.27 -25.58 32.34
N GLU A 197 -4.11 -26.54 32.71
CA GLU A 197 -3.80 -27.96 32.60
C GLU A 197 -3.47 -28.33 31.14
N GLY A 198 -2.31 -28.95 30.92
CA GLY A 198 -1.78 -29.27 29.60
C GLY A 198 -1.08 -28.14 28.85
N LEU A 199 -0.82 -26.98 29.48
CA LEU A 199 -0.03 -25.88 28.88
C LEU A 199 1.40 -26.32 28.56
N ASP A 200 2.08 -27.01 29.49
CA ASP A 200 3.46 -27.46 29.29
C ASP A 200 3.57 -28.45 28.11
N VAL A 201 2.62 -29.39 28.00
CA VAL A 201 2.56 -30.32 26.86
C VAL A 201 2.35 -29.56 25.54
N ALA A 202 1.46 -28.56 25.55
CA ALA A 202 1.17 -27.77 24.36
C ALA A 202 2.31 -26.84 23.91
N LEU A 203 3.24 -26.47 24.80
CA LEU A 203 4.40 -25.64 24.47
C LEU A 203 5.60 -26.45 23.93
N HIS A 204 5.56 -27.78 24.07
CA HIS A 204 6.68 -28.67 23.77
C HIS A 204 6.44 -29.65 22.60
N ASP A 205 5.23 -29.68 22.03
CA ASP A 205 4.86 -30.36 20.77
C ASP A 205 4.77 -29.37 19.58
#